data_AF-A0A949HNY0-F1
#
_entry.id   AF-A0A949HNY0-F1
#
_cell.length_a   1.000
_cell.length_b   1.000
_cell.length_c   1.000
_cell.angle_alpha   90.00
_cell.angle_beta   90.00
_cell.angle_gamma   90.00
#
_symmetry.space_group_name_H-M   'P 1'
#
loop_
_entity.id
_entity.type
_entity.pdbx_description
1 polymer ?
#
loop_
_entity_poly.entity_id
_entity_poly.type
_entity_poly.pdbx_seq_one_letter_code
_entity_poly.pdbx_strand_id
1 'polypeptide(L)'
;MLRSKIIHFLNRVEAHIREQLSHELVIYALVSGVLVVLFWKGVWDVAEVLALQNGVFAFLFSGWFLIVWTTVGLLLTGVFISFFVGDRVILSGLKHEKSIEEKTEAELKAEDLALKNTLEKIDRIATDLDDIKHAISLSKKG
;
A
#
# COMPACT_ATOMS: atom_id res chain seq x y z
N MET A 1 13.34 -31.34 7.00
CA MET A 1 14.41 -30.62 7.74
C MET A 1 15.21 -29.62 6.88
N LEU A 2 15.47 -29.85 5.59
CA LEU A 2 16.20 -28.88 4.73
C LEU A 2 15.43 -27.58 4.41
N ARG A 3 14.10 -27.65 4.27
CA ARG A 3 13.27 -26.48 3.90
C ARG A 3 13.37 -25.33 4.90
N SER A 4 13.50 -25.62 6.21
CA SER A 4 13.62 -24.56 7.23
C SER A 4 15.00 -23.89 7.25
N LYS A 5 16.08 -24.60 6.91
CA LYS A 5 17.43 -24.01 6.85
C LYS A 5 17.56 -22.98 5.73
N ILE A 6 16.97 -23.25 4.58
CA ILE A 6 16.95 -22.32 3.44
C ILE A 6 16.13 -21.08 3.77
N ILE A 7 14.93 -21.27 4.35
CA ILE A 7 14.06 -20.16 4.78
C ILE A 7 14.76 -19.31 5.85
N HIS A 8 15.45 -19.93 6.81
CA HIS A 8 16.16 -19.21 7.86
C HIS A 8 17.39 -18.45 7.33
N PHE A 9 18.06 -18.97 6.30
CA PHE A 9 19.14 -18.27 5.61
C PHE A 9 18.61 -17.07 4.82
N LEU A 10 17.53 -17.23 4.07
CA LEU A 10 16.88 -16.12 3.34
C LEU A 10 16.43 -15.02 4.29
N ASN A 11 15.75 -15.37 5.40
CA ASN A 11 15.30 -14.39 6.38
C ASN A 11 16.47 -13.63 7.04
N ARG A 12 17.62 -14.28 7.24
CA ARG A 12 18.81 -13.63 7.81
C ARG A 12 19.43 -12.65 6.83
N VAL A 13 19.48 -13.01 5.55
CA VAL A 13 19.95 -12.12 4.47
C VAL A 13 19.01 -10.92 4.33
N GLU A 14 17.69 -11.15 4.35
CA GLU A 14 16.66 -10.11 4.30
C GLU A 14 16.76 -9.13 5.48
N ALA A 15 16.95 -9.64 6.70
CA ALA A 15 17.12 -8.81 7.88
C ALA A 15 18.36 -7.90 7.79
N HIS A 16 19.48 -8.44 7.27
CA HIS A 16 20.72 -7.68 7.12
C HIS A 16 20.60 -6.59 6.05
N ILE A 17 19.95 -6.90 4.92
CA ILE A 17 19.67 -5.93 3.86
C ILE A 17 18.74 -4.83 4.38
N ARG A 18 17.72 -5.18 5.17
CA ARG A 18 16.73 -4.23 5.72
C ARG A 18 17.34 -3.25 6.72
N GLU A 19 18.33 -3.68 7.51
CA GLU A 19 19.05 -2.82 8.46
C GLU A 19 19.96 -1.79 7.72
N GLN A 20 20.61 -2.21 6.64
CA GLN A 20 21.43 -1.34 5.78
C GLN A 20 20.60 -0.42 4.87
N LEU A 21 19.32 -0.73 4.63
CA LEU A 21 18.43 0.01 3.74
C LEU A 21 18.02 1.40 4.26
N SER A 22 18.22 1.69 5.55
CA SER A 22 17.74 2.94 6.16
C SER A 22 18.56 4.19 5.80
N HIS A 23 19.72 4.06 5.14
CA HIS A 23 20.58 5.19 4.77
C HIS A 23 20.83 5.37 3.26
N GLU A 24 20.73 4.33 2.43
CA GLU A 24 21.14 4.38 1.01
C GLU A 24 20.04 3.86 0.05
N LEU A 25 18.80 4.35 0.23
CA LEU A 25 17.62 3.94 -0.56
C LEU A 25 17.83 4.10 -2.08
N VAL A 26 18.60 5.11 -2.50
CA VAL A 26 18.83 5.45 -3.91
C VAL A 26 19.76 4.44 -4.61
N ILE A 27 20.88 4.07 -3.98
CA ILE A 27 21.84 3.12 -4.56
C ILE A 27 21.19 1.73 -4.67
N TYR A 28 20.43 1.34 -3.65
CA TYR A 28 19.69 0.08 -3.68
C TYR A 28 18.62 0.06 -4.79
N ALA A 29 17.87 1.16 -4.97
CA ALA A 29 16.91 1.28 -6.07
C ALA A 29 17.59 1.17 -7.45
N LEU A 30 18.79 1.75 -7.59
CA LEU A 30 19.56 1.69 -8.83
C LEU A 30 20.06 0.26 -9.10
N VAL A 31 20.69 -0.38 -8.12
CA VAL A 31 21.21 -1.75 -8.24
C VAL A 31 20.07 -2.75 -8.46
N SER A 32 18.98 -2.65 -7.70
CA SER A 32 17.81 -3.52 -7.88
C SER A 32 17.16 -3.33 -9.25
N GLY A 33 17.02 -2.08 -9.73
CA GLY A 33 16.53 -1.81 -11.08
C GLY A 33 17.38 -2.46 -12.17
N VAL A 34 18.71 -2.33 -12.08
CA VAL A 34 19.65 -2.98 -13.01
C VAL A 34 19.53 -4.50 -12.94
N LEU A 35 19.47 -5.08 -11.74
CA LEU A 35 19.34 -6.53 -11.54
C LEU A 35 18.02 -7.07 -12.10
N VAL A 36 16.90 -6.36 -11.95
CA VAL A 36 15.60 -6.77 -12.51
C VAL A 36 15.65 -6.80 -14.04
N VAL A 37 16.22 -5.78 -14.67
CA VAL A 37 16.37 -5.73 -16.13
C VAL A 37 17.28 -6.86 -16.62
N LEU A 38 18.43 -7.08 -15.96
CA LEU A 38 19.35 -8.17 -16.31
C LEU A 38 18.74 -9.55 -16.08
N PHE A 39 17.94 -9.71 -15.01
CA PHE A 39 17.23 -10.94 -14.74
C PHE A 39 16.25 -11.28 -15.86
N TRP A 40 15.42 -10.31 -16.28
CA TRP A 40 14.47 -10.54 -17.36
C TRP A 40 15.17 -10.81 -18.70
N LYS A 41 16.26 -10.08 -18.98
CA LYS A 41 17.14 -10.41 -20.11
C LYS A 41 17.64 -11.85 -20.04
N GLY A 42 18.13 -12.28 -18.88
CA GLY A 42 18.61 -13.65 -18.68
C GLY A 42 17.51 -14.69 -18.92
N VAL A 43 16.28 -14.44 -18.48
CA VAL A 43 15.13 -15.31 -18.77
C VAL A 43 14.88 -15.42 -20.28
N TRP A 44 14.98 -14.31 -21.01
CA TRP A 44 14.86 -14.30 -22.47
C TRP A 44 15.98 -15.08 -23.15
N ASP A 45 17.24 -14.79 -22.80
CA ASP A 45 18.41 -15.47 -23.38
C ASP A 45 18.37 -16.99 -23.09
N VAL A 46 17.91 -17.41 -21.91
CA VAL A 46 17.71 -18.83 -21.57
C VAL A 46 16.63 -19.47 -22.44
N ALA A 47 15.52 -18.76 -22.70
CA ALA A 47 14.47 -19.24 -23.59
C ALA A 47 14.99 -19.41 -25.02
N GLU A 48 15.81 -18.48 -25.52
CA GLU A 48 16.46 -18.59 -26.83
C GLU A 48 17.43 -19.77 -26.91
N VAL A 49 18.27 -19.97 -25.89
CA VAL A 49 19.20 -21.12 -25.84
C VAL A 49 18.44 -22.45 -25.82
N LEU A 50 17.33 -22.54 -25.08
CA LEU A 50 16.47 -23.72 -25.06
C LEU A 50 15.74 -23.93 -26.39
N ALA A 51 15.39 -22.85 -27.11
CA ALA A 51 14.82 -22.92 -28.43
C ALA A 51 15.84 -23.40 -29.50
N LEU A 52 17.12 -23.13 -29.30
CA LEU A 52 18.21 -23.56 -30.18
C LEU A 52 18.68 -25.00 -29.95
N GLN A 53 18.25 -25.65 -28.85
CA GLN A 53 18.57 -27.06 -28.62
C GLN A 53 17.67 -27.99 -29.45
N ASN A 54 18.27 -28.80 -30.33
CA ASN A 54 17.53 -29.81 -31.10
C ASN A 54 16.84 -30.82 -30.17
N GLY A 55 15.50 -30.75 -30.07
CA GLY A 55 14.69 -31.64 -29.24
C GLY A 55 13.27 -31.13 -28.97
N VAL A 56 12.53 -31.81 -28.07
CA VAL A 56 11.16 -31.41 -27.66
C VAL A 56 11.14 -30.02 -27.03
N PHE A 57 12.25 -29.61 -26.39
CA PHE A 57 12.42 -28.27 -25.84
C PHE A 57 12.46 -27.18 -26.93
N ALA A 58 13.09 -27.42 -28.09
CA ALA A 58 13.01 -26.48 -29.21
C ALA A 58 11.57 -26.26 -29.68
N PHE A 59 10.75 -27.31 -29.71
CA PHE A 59 9.34 -27.16 -30.11
C PHE A 59 8.55 -26.33 -29.10
N LEU A 60 8.70 -26.60 -27.80
CA LEU A 60 8.00 -25.88 -26.73
C LEU A 60 8.46 -24.42 -26.58
N PHE A 61 9.74 -24.14 -26.84
CA PHE A 61 10.32 -22.79 -26.76
C PHE A 61 10.37 -22.08 -28.12
N SER A 62 9.83 -22.69 -29.20
CA SER A 62 9.70 -22.02 -30.49
C SER A 62 8.63 -20.92 -30.43
N GLY A 63 8.88 -19.80 -31.11
CA GLY A 63 8.23 -18.50 -30.87
C GLY A 63 6.73 -18.54 -30.62
N TRP A 64 5.94 -19.17 -31.51
CA TRP A 64 4.47 -19.19 -31.36
C TRP A 64 4.01 -20.07 -30.20
N PHE A 65 4.64 -21.24 -29.98
CA PHE A 65 4.28 -22.16 -28.92
C PHE A 65 4.65 -21.65 -27.53
N LEU A 66 5.79 -20.94 -27.43
CA LEU A 66 6.20 -20.28 -26.19
C LEU A 66 5.14 -19.28 -25.73
N ILE A 67 4.64 -18.43 -26.63
CA ILE A 67 3.61 -17.43 -26.32
C ILE A 67 2.32 -18.12 -25.85
N VAL A 68 1.89 -19.17 -26.56
CA VAL A 68 0.63 -19.86 -26.23
C VAL A 68 0.72 -20.56 -24.87
N TRP A 69 1.76 -21.36 -24.61
CA TRP A 69 1.86 -22.10 -23.35
C TRP A 69 2.15 -21.18 -22.16
N THR A 70 2.97 -20.14 -22.32
CA THR A 70 3.20 -19.15 -21.26
C THR A 70 1.94 -18.37 -20.93
N THR A 71 1.14 -17.98 -21.94
CA THR A 71 -0.15 -17.31 -21.72
C THR A 71 -1.12 -18.23 -20.97
N VAL A 72 -1.22 -19.50 -21.35
CA VAL A 72 -2.05 -20.49 -20.64
C VAL A 72 -1.57 -20.69 -19.21
N GLY A 73 -0.26 -20.82 -18.97
CA GLY A 73 0.30 -20.92 -17.62
C GLY A 73 0.06 -19.68 -16.76
N LEU A 74 0.18 -18.49 -17.35
CA LEU A 74 -0.12 -17.22 -16.68
C LEU A 74 -1.61 -17.07 -16.34
N LEU A 75 -2.49 -17.58 -17.19
CA LEU A 75 -3.94 -17.64 -16.93
C LEU A 75 -4.27 -18.64 -15.80
N LEU A 76 -3.68 -19.84 -15.84
CA LEU A 76 -3.89 -20.87 -14.82
C LEU A 76 -3.41 -20.46 -13.43
N THR A 77 -2.28 -19.73 -13.37
CA THR A 77 -1.74 -19.21 -12.11
C THR A 77 -2.50 -17.99 -11.59
N GLY A 78 -3.44 -17.43 -12.37
CA GLY A 78 -4.16 -16.20 -12.03
C GLY A 78 -3.28 -14.94 -12.06
N VAL A 79 -1.98 -15.09 -12.29
CA VAL A 79 -0.99 -14.00 -12.33
C VAL A 79 -1.28 -13.07 -13.51
N PHE A 80 -1.74 -13.60 -14.64
CA PHE A 80 -2.14 -12.77 -15.78
C PHE A 80 -3.22 -11.74 -15.39
N ILE A 81 -4.26 -12.19 -14.70
CA ILE A 81 -5.36 -11.32 -14.30
C ILE A 81 -4.87 -10.34 -13.22
N SER A 82 -4.07 -10.80 -12.26
CA SER A 82 -3.51 -9.93 -11.22
C SER A 82 -2.56 -8.86 -11.77
N PHE A 83 -1.76 -9.16 -12.79
CA PHE A 83 -0.82 -8.20 -13.37
C PHE A 83 -1.54 -7.16 -14.25
N PHE A 84 -2.55 -7.58 -15.02
CA PHE A 84 -3.27 -6.68 -15.94
C PHE A 84 -4.44 -5.93 -15.30
N VAL A 85 -5.13 -6.54 -14.34
CA VAL A 85 -6.29 -5.95 -13.63
C VAL A 85 -5.89 -5.46 -12.23
N GLY A 86 -5.01 -6.18 -11.54
CA GLY A 86 -4.65 -5.89 -10.16
C GLY A 86 -3.94 -4.56 -9.96
N ASP A 87 -2.99 -4.15 -10.83
CA ASP A 87 -2.34 -2.84 -10.67
C ASP A 87 -3.34 -1.67 -10.74
N ARG A 88 -4.32 -1.74 -11.66
CA ARG A 88 -5.36 -0.69 -11.75
C ARG A 88 -6.37 -0.75 -10.62
N VAL A 89 -6.72 -1.95 -10.14
CA VAL A 89 -7.66 -2.15 -9.03
C VAL A 89 -7.04 -1.80 -7.68
N ILE A 90 -5.74 -2.08 -7.49
CA ILE A 90 -4.99 -1.67 -6.29
C ILE A 90 -4.80 -0.16 -6.29
N LEU A 91 -4.46 0.46 -7.43
CA LEU A 91 -4.36 1.92 -7.52
C LEU A 91 -5.72 2.61 -7.28
N SER A 92 -6.82 2.05 -7.80
CA SER A 92 -8.16 2.60 -7.58
C SER A 92 -8.64 2.38 -6.15
N GLY A 93 -8.29 1.26 -5.53
CA GLY A 93 -8.52 0.97 -4.11
C GLY A 93 -7.78 1.94 -3.19
N LEU A 94 -6.47 2.14 -3.39
CA LEU A 94 -5.67 3.12 -2.65
C LEU A 94 -6.20 4.56 -2.79
N LYS A 95 -6.64 4.93 -3.99
CA LYS A 95 -7.27 6.25 -4.21
C LYS A 95 -8.60 6.39 -3.49
N HIS A 96 -9.38 5.31 -3.39
CA HIS A 96 -10.65 5.31 -2.67
C HIS A 96 -10.45 5.40 -1.15
N GLU A 97 -9.52 4.63 -0.59
CA GLU A 97 -9.17 4.67 0.82
C GLU A 97 -8.71 6.06 1.26
N LYS A 98 -7.81 6.69 0.49
CA LYS A 98 -7.36 8.06 0.74
C LYS A 98 -8.52 9.07 0.69
N SER A 99 -9.48 8.88 -0.22
CA SER A 99 -10.67 9.74 -0.29
C SER A 99 -11.62 9.55 0.90
N ILE A 100 -11.66 8.36 1.52
CA ILE A 100 -12.45 8.13 2.74
C ILE A 100 -11.76 8.81 3.91
N GLU A 101 -10.44 8.64 4.04
CA GLU A 101 -9.64 9.26 5.11
C GLU A 101 -9.76 10.79 5.11
N GLU A 102 -9.66 11.43 3.92
CA GLU A 102 -9.84 12.89 3.77
C GLU A 102 -11.25 13.36 4.17
N LYS A 103 -12.29 12.54 3.90
CA LYS A 103 -13.67 12.86 4.31
C LYS A 103 -13.86 12.71 5.81
N THR A 104 -13.29 11.66 6.41
CA THR A 104 -13.35 11.45 7.86
C THR A 104 -12.62 12.56 8.62
N GLU A 105 -11.46 13.02 8.15
CA GLU A 105 -10.79 14.18 8.75
C GLU A 105 -11.64 15.47 8.66
N ALA A 106 -12.33 15.68 7.53
CA ALA A 106 -13.20 16.83 7.36
C ALA A 106 -14.43 16.77 8.28
N GLU A 107 -15.02 15.59 8.45
CA GLU A 107 -16.14 15.36 9.38
C GLU A 107 -15.71 15.56 10.84
N LEU A 108 -14.56 15.02 11.25
CA LEU A 108 -14.01 15.22 12.59
C LEU A 108 -13.76 16.71 12.90
N LYS A 109 -13.20 17.46 11.95
CA LYS A 109 -13.03 18.92 12.11
C LYS A 109 -14.36 19.66 12.23
N ALA A 110 -15.39 19.21 11.51
CA ALA A 110 -16.72 19.80 11.61
C ALA A 110 -17.37 19.51 12.97
N GLU A 111 -17.20 18.29 13.50
CA GLU A 111 -17.67 17.92 14.84
C GLU A 111 -16.95 18.70 15.94
N ASP A 112 -15.63 18.86 15.87
CA ASP A 112 -14.86 19.66 16.83
C ASP A 112 -15.35 21.12 16.89
N LEU A 113 -15.66 21.70 15.73
CA LEU A 113 -16.16 23.07 15.62
C LEU A 113 -17.58 23.18 16.18
N ALA A 114 -18.43 22.18 15.98
CA ALA A 114 -19.76 22.10 16.56
C ALA A 114 -19.71 21.93 18.10
N LEU A 115 -18.80 21.11 18.61
CA LEU A 115 -18.54 20.93 20.05
C LEU A 115 -18.09 22.24 20.69
N LYS A 116 -17.15 22.95 20.06
CA LYS A 116 -16.67 24.24 20.55
C LYS A 116 -17.78 25.30 20.62
N ASN A 117 -18.60 25.39 19.58
CA ASN A 117 -19.78 26.27 19.58
C ASN A 117 -20.81 25.89 20.65
N THR A 118 -20.94 24.61 20.96
CA THR A 118 -21.86 24.13 22.00
C THR A 118 -21.34 24.48 23.39
N LEU A 119 -20.03 24.33 23.63
CA LEU A 119 -19.38 24.76 24.88
C LEU A 119 -19.52 26.27 25.10
N GLU A 120 -19.28 27.10 24.08
CA GLU A 120 -19.48 28.55 24.19
C GLU A 120 -20.92 28.94 24.55
N LYS A 121 -21.91 28.23 24.01
CA LYS A 121 -23.32 28.46 24.36
C LYS A 121 -23.61 28.09 25.81
N ILE A 122 -23.05 26.98 26.31
CA ILE A 122 -23.20 26.58 27.72
C ILE A 122 -22.57 27.62 28.64
N ASP A 123 -21.39 28.14 28.29
CA ASP A 123 -20.67 29.12 29.10
C ASP A 123 -21.41 30.46 29.17
N ARG A 124 -22.02 30.90 28.05
CA ARG A 124 -22.93 32.05 28.05
C ARG A 124 -24.14 31.84 28.94
N ILE A 125 -24.79 30.67 28.86
CA ILE A 125 -25.95 30.36 29.70
C ILE A 125 -25.55 30.37 31.18
N ALA A 126 -24.38 29.85 31.54
CA ALA A 126 -23.88 29.88 32.91
C ALA A 126 -23.67 31.32 33.41
N THR A 127 -23.09 32.17 32.57
CA THR A 127 -22.88 33.60 32.88
C THR A 127 -24.21 34.33 33.06
N ASP A 128 -25.16 34.15 32.14
CA ASP A 128 -26.49 34.74 32.22
C ASP A 128 -27.24 34.30 33.49
N LEU A 129 -27.07 33.03 33.90
CA LEU A 129 -27.66 32.50 35.13
C LEU A 129 -27.10 33.17 36.39
N ASP A 130 -25.78 33.39 36.43
CA ASP A 130 -25.11 34.04 37.55
C ASP A 130 -25.52 35.52 37.66
N ASP A 131 -25.64 36.22 36.53
CA ASP A 131 -26.13 37.61 36.49
C ASP A 131 -27.57 37.73 37.02
N ILE A 132 -28.46 36.83 36.62
CA ILE A 132 -29.84 36.76 37.12
C ILE A 132 -29.84 36.49 38.63
N LYS A 133 -29.01 35.57 39.10
CA LYS A 133 -28.90 35.22 40.52
C LYS A 133 -28.38 36.40 41.34
N HIS A 134 -27.43 37.16 40.80
CA HIS A 134 -26.90 38.37 41.42
C HIS A 134 -27.97 39.48 41.51
N ALA A 135 -28.74 39.68 40.44
CA ALA A 135 -29.85 40.65 40.42
C ALA A 135 -30.96 40.31 41.44
N ILE A 136 -31.31 39.03 41.57
CA ILE A 136 -32.30 38.57 42.58
C ILE A 136 -31.78 38.78 44.00
N SER A 137 -30.48 38.60 44.24
CA SER A 137 -29.87 38.81 45.57
C SER A 137 -29.87 40.27 46.03
N LEU A 138 -29.79 41.22 45.08
CA LEU A 138 -29.87 42.66 45.34
C LEU A 138 -31.32 43.13 45.56
N SER A 139 -32.27 42.56 44.83
CA SER A 139 -33.71 42.86 44.99
C SER A 139 -34.27 42.40 46.34
N LYS A 140 -33.73 41.33 46.94
CA LYS A 140 -34.20 40.79 48.23
C LYS A 140 -33.67 41.55 49.47
N LYS A 141 -32.85 42.59 49.29
CA LYS A 141 -32.17 43.35 50.35
C LYS A 141 -32.69 44.79 50.52
N GLY A 142 -33.64 45.24 49.69
CA GLY A 142 -34.41 46.48 49.86
C GLY A 142 -35.81 46.19 50.35
#